data_AF-A0A837KYR3-F1
#
_entry.id   AF-A0A837KYR3-F1
#
_cell.length_a   1.000
_cell.length_b   1.000
_cell.length_c   1.000
_cell.angle_alpha   90.00
_cell.angle_beta   90.00
_cell.angle_gamma   90.00
#
_symmetry.space_group_name_H-M   'P 1'
#
loop_
_entity.id
_entity.type
_entity.pdbx_description
1 polymer ?
#
loop_
_entity_poly.entity_id
_entity_poly.type
_entity_poly.pdbx_seq_one_letter_code
_entity_poly.pdbx_strand_id
1 'polypeptide(L)'
;MPKWSKQWWEKAKTWSFFRQMLTLKVWLEDHTIHRKVFTFFALLLAWLSLLVGALASPERIRYTKEELNTRQVFGNGSGEVTLVSQVYSPKTKMIVLSFQTKDSTSSVREGIVSQELTWHLYGKKKGTQATMEVIPVTDNKLSVVIRHVPSNFDTFAVEITNHTPLSSSIDVDIASSKDSSHASLKQKKTDGNSVQFYITTANKELKTKQITSVSREAVALAAVKEEKAFQEDQMQKLKSSIEQLKQSIKTDQTTKENLEIESKYLSDSDLETNQKKVEALETEMTTKTKAIDKALSNIQLVDEKLANLTKKETAIKDGSFQFTDAIKTIEME
;
A
#
# COMPACT_ATOMS: atom_id res chain seq x y z
N MET A 1 19.84 19.61 51.96
CA MET A 1 19.00 20.12 50.85
C MET A 1 19.76 21.24 50.13
N PRO A 2 19.98 21.13 48.82
CA PRO A 2 20.80 22.09 48.06
C PRO A 2 20.15 23.48 48.02
N LYS A 3 20.95 24.55 48.15
CA LYS A 3 20.49 25.96 48.26
C LYS A 3 19.55 26.41 47.12
N TRP A 4 19.66 25.77 45.95
CA TRP A 4 18.78 26.00 44.80
C TRP A 4 17.31 25.63 45.07
N SER A 5 17.03 24.60 45.88
CA SER A 5 15.64 24.20 46.16
C SER A 5 14.92 25.21 47.06
N LYS A 6 15.64 25.89 47.95
CA LYS A 6 15.07 26.92 48.84
C LYS A 6 14.73 28.21 48.06
N GLN A 7 15.60 28.66 47.15
CA GLN A 7 15.33 29.83 46.33
C GLN A 7 14.17 29.61 45.35
N TRP A 8 14.04 28.39 44.81
CA TRP A 8 12.90 28.05 43.95
C TRP A 8 11.59 28.00 44.75
N TRP A 9 11.61 27.49 45.98
CA TRP A 9 10.45 27.51 46.89
C TRP A 9 10.01 28.93 47.30
N GLU A 10 10.96 29.81 47.58
CA GLU A 10 10.69 31.23 47.89
C GLU A 10 10.10 31.96 46.67
N LYS A 11 10.58 31.67 45.45
CA LYS A 11 10.01 32.22 44.20
C LYS A 11 8.66 31.60 43.83
N ALA A 12 8.43 30.32 44.12
CA ALA A 12 7.14 29.68 43.91
C ALA A 12 6.06 30.27 44.84
N LYS A 13 6.41 30.64 46.07
CA LYS A 13 5.51 31.31 47.04
C LYS A 13 5.04 32.71 46.62
N THR A 14 5.74 33.39 45.73
CA THR A 14 5.32 34.71 45.24
C THR A 14 4.39 34.64 44.03
N TRP A 15 4.22 33.46 43.42
CA TRP A 15 3.26 33.27 42.34
C TRP A 15 1.81 33.30 42.86
N SER A 16 0.98 34.11 42.20
CA SER A 16 -0.46 34.29 42.47
C SER A 16 -1.17 32.94 42.69
N PHE A 17 -0.88 31.97 41.82
CA PHE A 17 -1.43 30.61 41.88
C PHE A 17 -1.07 29.86 43.17
N PHE A 18 0.19 29.97 43.64
CA PHE A 18 0.63 29.28 44.86
C PHE A 18 0.07 29.94 46.13
N ARG A 19 -0.08 31.27 46.16
CA ARG A 19 -0.75 31.98 47.25
C ARG A 19 -2.23 31.59 47.34
N GLN A 20 -2.92 31.48 46.20
CA GLN A 20 -4.29 31.00 46.13
C GLN A 20 -4.41 29.55 46.62
N MET A 21 -3.48 28.66 46.25
CA MET A 21 -3.45 27.28 46.74
C MET A 21 -3.20 27.19 48.26
N LEU A 22 -2.32 28.04 48.80
CA LEU A 22 -2.06 28.10 50.25
C LEU A 22 -3.27 28.63 51.04
N THR A 23 -3.95 29.66 50.54
CA THR A 23 -5.19 30.18 51.15
C THR A 23 -6.34 29.18 51.05
N LEU A 24 -6.46 28.47 49.92
CA LEU A 24 -7.42 27.38 49.77
C LEU A 24 -7.15 26.25 50.78
N LYS A 25 -5.88 25.89 50.99
CA LYS A 25 -5.47 24.84 51.93
C LYS A 25 -5.82 25.21 53.38
N VAL A 26 -5.52 26.43 53.81
CA VAL A 26 -5.86 26.93 55.15
C VAL A 26 -7.38 26.99 55.34
N TRP A 27 -8.13 27.42 54.32
CA TRP A 27 -9.60 27.44 54.36
C TRP A 27 -10.21 26.02 54.42
N LEU A 28 -9.62 25.06 53.71
CA LEU A 28 -9.98 23.63 53.76
C LEU A 28 -9.60 22.94 55.08
N GLU A 29 -8.61 23.44 55.82
CA GLU A 29 -8.26 22.93 57.16
C GLU A 29 -9.31 23.29 58.21
N ASP A 30 -9.89 24.50 58.10
CA ASP A 30 -10.88 25.02 59.04
C ASP A 30 -12.29 24.41 58.82
N HIS A 31 -12.62 24.05 57.57
CA HIS A 31 -13.93 23.50 57.22
C HIS A 31 -13.89 21.99 56.93
N THR A 32 -14.06 21.19 57.98
CA THR A 32 -13.96 19.72 57.93
C THR A 32 -14.91 19.03 56.93
N ILE A 33 -16.11 19.57 56.70
CA ILE A 33 -17.07 19.05 55.72
C ILE A 33 -16.60 19.36 54.29
N HIS A 34 -16.18 20.60 54.03
CA HIS A 34 -15.69 21.02 52.71
C HIS A 34 -14.42 20.26 52.31
N ARG A 35 -13.57 19.88 53.26
CA ARG A 35 -12.42 19.00 53.01
C ARG A 35 -12.83 17.64 52.45
N LYS A 36 -13.81 16.97 53.07
CA LYS A 36 -14.31 15.66 52.61
C LYS A 36 -14.96 15.74 51.23
N VAL A 37 -15.72 16.81 51.00
CA VAL A 37 -16.36 17.08 49.69
C VAL A 37 -15.30 17.32 48.61
N PHE A 38 -14.29 18.14 48.90
CA PHE A 38 -13.21 18.42 47.96
C PHE A 38 -12.39 17.17 47.63
N THR A 39 -12.04 16.34 48.62
CA THR A 39 -11.31 15.08 48.36
C THR A 39 -12.15 14.11 47.54
N PHE A 40 -13.47 14.06 47.76
CA PHE A 40 -14.38 13.24 46.96
C PHE A 40 -14.41 13.71 45.50
N PHE A 41 -14.56 15.02 45.26
CA PHE A 41 -14.54 15.56 43.90
C PHE A 41 -13.17 15.40 43.22
N ALA A 42 -12.07 15.55 43.95
CA ALA A 42 -10.73 15.31 43.41
C ALA A 42 -10.52 13.85 43.01
N LEU A 43 -11.00 12.89 43.82
CA LEU A 43 -11.01 11.47 43.47
C LEU A 43 -11.90 11.19 42.26
N LEU A 44 -13.09 11.80 42.19
CA LEU A 44 -14.03 11.64 41.09
C LEU A 44 -13.46 12.21 39.78
N LEU A 45 -12.77 13.35 39.82
CA LEU A 45 -12.03 13.92 38.70
C LEU A 45 -10.89 12.99 38.24
N ALA A 46 -10.16 12.38 39.17
CA ALA A 46 -9.13 11.39 38.85
C ALA A 46 -9.72 10.11 38.21
N TRP A 47 -10.91 9.70 38.64
CA TRP A 47 -11.63 8.58 38.01
C TRP A 47 -12.15 8.93 36.61
N LEU A 48 -12.71 10.12 36.43
CA LEU A 48 -13.14 10.60 35.11
C LEU A 48 -11.96 10.75 34.14
N SER A 49 -10.81 11.24 34.62
CA SER A 49 -9.62 11.35 33.77
C SER A 49 -9.08 9.99 33.35
N LEU A 50 -9.15 8.98 34.23
CA LEU A 50 -8.87 7.58 33.89
C LEU A 50 -9.83 7.02 32.84
N LEU A 51 -11.14 7.30 32.97
CA LEU A 51 -12.16 6.88 32.00
C LEU A 51 -11.96 7.54 30.63
N VAL A 52 -11.69 8.84 30.60
CA VAL A 52 -11.37 9.56 29.36
C VAL A 52 -10.07 9.04 28.76
N GLY A 53 -9.05 8.76 29.58
CA GLY A 53 -7.81 8.14 29.15
C GLY A 53 -8.00 6.73 28.59
N ALA A 54 -8.95 5.95 29.13
CA ALA A 54 -9.31 4.63 28.62
C ALA A 54 -10.09 4.71 27.30
N LEU A 55 -11.04 5.66 27.17
CA LEU A 55 -11.79 5.89 25.93
C LEU A 55 -10.91 6.44 24.79
N ALA A 56 -9.93 7.27 25.12
CA ALA A 56 -8.95 7.80 24.17
C ALA A 56 -7.75 6.86 23.97
N SER A 57 -7.66 5.76 24.72
CA SER A 57 -6.59 4.79 24.58
C SER A 57 -6.71 4.12 23.22
N PRO A 58 -5.64 4.07 22.41
CA PRO A 58 -5.65 3.28 21.18
C PRO A 58 -6.02 1.84 21.51
N GLU A 59 -6.94 1.24 20.74
CA GLU A 59 -7.23 -0.19 20.88
C GLU A 59 -5.91 -0.98 20.86
N ARG A 60 -5.76 -1.92 21.81
CA ARG A 60 -4.56 -2.76 21.87
C ARG A 60 -4.47 -3.57 20.57
N ILE A 61 -3.62 -3.12 19.66
CA ILE A 61 -3.31 -3.85 18.43
C ILE A 61 -2.59 -5.13 18.88
N ARG A 62 -3.24 -6.29 18.67
CA ARG A 62 -2.70 -7.60 19.07
C ARG A 62 -1.62 -8.12 18.12
N TYR A 63 -1.36 -7.39 17.03
CA TYR A 63 -0.43 -7.72 15.97
C TYR A 63 0.63 -6.63 15.81
N THR A 64 1.87 -7.03 15.57
CA THR A 64 2.98 -6.11 15.29
C THR A 64 2.80 -5.48 13.90
N LYS A 65 3.49 -4.35 13.67
CA LYS A 65 3.50 -3.71 12.34
C LYS A 65 4.07 -4.63 11.25
N GLU A 66 4.93 -5.56 11.63
CA GLU A 66 5.54 -6.57 10.75
C GLU A 66 4.54 -7.67 10.38
N GLU A 67 3.69 -8.10 11.31
CA GLU A 67 2.60 -9.06 11.05
C GLU A 67 1.48 -8.46 10.18
N LEU A 68 1.30 -7.15 10.24
CA LEU A 68 0.36 -6.41 9.37
C LEU A 68 1.02 -5.88 8.09
N ASN A 69 2.22 -6.36 7.76
CA ASN A 69 2.94 -5.88 6.59
C ASN A 69 2.16 -6.21 5.32
N THR A 70 1.89 -5.17 4.53
CA THR A 70 1.18 -5.26 3.27
C THR A 70 2.09 -5.65 2.12
N ARG A 71 3.42 -5.68 2.27
CA ARG A 71 4.35 -6.13 1.23
C ARG A 71 5.17 -7.32 1.71
N GLN A 72 5.13 -8.42 0.97
CA GLN A 72 5.87 -9.63 1.29
C GLN A 72 6.64 -10.13 0.07
N VAL A 73 7.85 -10.63 0.31
CA VAL A 73 8.74 -11.18 -0.73
C VAL A 73 8.74 -12.69 -0.56
N PHE A 74 8.59 -13.44 -1.65
CA PHE A 74 8.71 -14.89 -1.58
C PHE A 74 10.17 -15.27 -1.28
N GLY A 75 10.38 -16.13 -0.30
CA GLY A 75 11.69 -16.58 0.15
C GLY A 75 12.48 -17.40 -0.87
N ASN A 76 11.85 -17.85 -1.96
CA ASN A 76 12.55 -18.42 -3.12
C ASN A 76 13.10 -17.34 -4.09
N GLY A 77 12.84 -16.06 -3.86
CA GLY A 77 13.28 -14.96 -4.73
C GLY A 77 12.50 -14.85 -6.05
N SER A 78 11.41 -15.60 -6.22
CA SER A 78 10.58 -15.59 -7.43
C SER A 78 9.85 -14.28 -7.67
N GLY A 79 9.64 -13.48 -6.63
CA GLY A 79 8.91 -12.22 -6.74
C GLY A 79 8.43 -11.68 -5.40
N GLU A 80 7.50 -10.74 -5.48
CA GLU A 80 6.85 -10.13 -4.32
C GLU A 80 5.35 -9.94 -4.54
N VAL A 81 4.61 -9.88 -3.44
CA VAL A 81 3.17 -9.60 -3.39
C VAL A 81 2.93 -8.43 -2.45
N THR A 82 2.12 -7.48 -2.88
CA THR A 82 1.69 -6.33 -2.10
C THR A 82 0.17 -6.28 -1.99
N LEU A 83 -0.36 -6.24 -0.78
CA LEU A 83 -1.75 -5.97 -0.46
C LEU A 83 -2.02 -4.46 -0.49
N VAL A 84 -2.57 -3.98 -1.60
CA VAL A 84 -2.74 -2.55 -1.91
C VAL A 84 -4.00 -1.96 -1.26
N SER A 85 -5.06 -2.76 -1.12
CA SER A 85 -6.34 -2.29 -0.58
C SER A 85 -7.05 -3.40 0.18
N GLN A 86 -7.73 -3.01 1.26
CA GLN A 86 -8.54 -3.90 2.09
C GLN A 86 -9.87 -3.20 2.41
N VAL A 87 -10.98 -3.78 1.97
CA VAL A 87 -12.31 -3.21 2.19
C VAL A 87 -13.23 -4.26 2.79
N TYR A 88 -13.81 -3.96 3.95
CA TYR A 88 -14.83 -4.79 4.58
C TYR A 88 -16.21 -4.14 4.47
N SER A 89 -17.21 -4.96 4.14
CA SER A 89 -18.61 -4.56 4.18
C SER A 89 -19.41 -5.43 5.16
N PRO A 90 -19.78 -4.87 6.34
CA PRO A 90 -20.60 -5.57 7.32
C PRO A 90 -21.97 -5.97 6.76
N LYS A 91 -22.54 -5.15 5.87
CA LYS A 91 -23.88 -5.35 5.31
C LYS A 91 -23.96 -6.57 4.39
N THR A 92 -22.98 -6.70 3.49
CA THR A 92 -22.91 -7.83 2.55
C THR A 92 -22.09 -9.01 3.07
N LYS A 93 -21.45 -8.87 4.25
CA LYS A 93 -20.58 -9.88 4.86
C LYS A 93 -19.44 -10.30 3.92
N MET A 94 -18.82 -9.30 3.30
CA MET A 94 -17.77 -9.48 2.30
C MET A 94 -16.54 -8.66 2.65
N ILE A 95 -15.37 -9.24 2.39
CA ILE A 95 -14.10 -8.52 2.33
C ILE A 95 -13.60 -8.57 0.89
N VAL A 96 -13.15 -7.42 0.36
CA VAL A 96 -12.49 -7.32 -0.94
C VAL A 96 -11.08 -6.83 -0.71
N LEU A 97 -10.12 -7.61 -1.20
CA LEU A 97 -8.69 -7.35 -1.13
C LEU A 97 -8.17 -7.10 -2.54
N SER A 98 -7.25 -6.16 -2.67
CA SER A 98 -6.53 -5.90 -3.93
C SER A 98 -5.06 -6.21 -3.74
N PHE A 99 -4.55 -7.17 -4.49
CA PHE A 99 -3.16 -7.58 -4.48
C PHE A 99 -2.46 -7.15 -5.77
N GLN A 100 -1.21 -6.74 -5.64
CA GLN A 100 -0.30 -6.50 -6.75
C GLN A 100 0.90 -7.44 -6.64
N THR A 101 1.24 -8.12 -7.72
CA THR A 101 2.38 -9.04 -7.80
C THR A 101 3.48 -8.44 -8.65
N LYS A 102 4.72 -8.83 -8.38
CA LYS A 102 5.86 -8.52 -9.23
C LYS A 102 6.66 -9.79 -9.44
N ASP A 103 6.87 -10.13 -10.70
CA ASP A 103 7.69 -11.27 -11.10
C ASP A 103 9.16 -10.86 -11.15
N SER A 104 10.02 -11.62 -10.46
CA SER A 104 11.48 -11.44 -10.50
C SER A 104 12.17 -12.45 -11.41
N THR A 105 11.44 -13.41 -11.98
CA THR A 105 11.95 -14.48 -12.84
C THR A 105 11.92 -14.13 -14.33
N SER A 106 11.12 -13.15 -14.72
CA SER A 106 10.98 -12.68 -16.10
C SER A 106 11.23 -11.17 -16.18
N SER A 107 12.00 -10.75 -17.18
CA SER A 107 12.14 -9.34 -17.55
C SER A 107 10.99 -8.81 -18.40
N VAL A 108 10.09 -9.70 -18.86
CA VAL A 108 9.02 -9.39 -19.82
C VAL A 108 7.67 -9.22 -19.12
N ARG A 109 7.43 -9.91 -18.00
CA ARG A 109 6.16 -9.86 -17.26
C ARG A 109 6.24 -8.86 -16.12
N GLU A 110 5.21 -8.04 -15.95
CA GLU A 110 5.13 -7.13 -14.80
C GLU A 110 4.72 -7.87 -13.51
N GLY A 111 4.00 -8.99 -13.63
CA GLY A 111 3.41 -9.72 -12.52
C GLY A 111 3.54 -11.23 -12.65
N ILE A 112 3.29 -11.92 -11.54
CA ILE A 112 3.31 -13.39 -11.45
C ILE A 112 2.01 -13.93 -12.04
N VAL A 113 2.12 -14.96 -12.88
CA VAL A 113 0.97 -15.61 -13.52
C VAL A 113 0.07 -16.23 -12.45
N SER A 114 -1.22 -15.90 -12.49
CA SER A 114 -2.18 -16.32 -11.45
C SER A 114 -2.27 -17.84 -11.30
N GLN A 115 -2.03 -18.60 -12.35
CA GLN A 115 -2.03 -20.08 -12.35
C GLN A 115 -0.83 -20.67 -11.60
N GLU A 116 0.24 -19.90 -11.42
CA GLU A 116 1.41 -20.29 -10.63
C GLU A 116 1.20 -20.00 -9.14
N LEU A 117 0.12 -19.31 -8.76
CA LEU A 117 -0.19 -18.96 -7.38
C LEU A 117 -1.26 -19.88 -6.78
N THR A 118 -0.92 -20.54 -5.68
CA THR A 118 -1.89 -21.27 -4.85
C THR A 118 -2.32 -20.41 -3.68
N TRP A 119 -3.62 -20.38 -3.38
CA TRP A 119 -4.19 -19.52 -2.36
C TRP A 119 -4.88 -20.36 -1.28
N HIS A 120 -4.63 -20.04 -0.02
CA HIS A 120 -5.33 -20.63 1.13
C HIS A 120 -5.95 -19.52 2.00
N LEU A 121 -7.15 -19.78 2.49
CA LEU A 121 -7.85 -18.91 3.43
C LEU A 121 -7.94 -19.61 4.77
N TYR A 122 -7.40 -18.99 5.82
CA TYR A 122 -7.51 -19.49 7.18
C TYR A 122 -8.34 -18.55 8.05
N GLY A 123 -9.15 -19.13 8.92
CA GLY A 123 -9.98 -18.40 9.89
C GLY A 123 -9.68 -18.84 11.31
N LYS A 124 -9.46 -17.87 12.21
CA LYS A 124 -9.15 -18.14 13.62
C LYS A 124 -10.29 -18.78 14.40
N LYS A 125 -11.53 -18.56 13.99
CA LYS A 125 -12.71 -19.07 14.68
C LYS A 125 -13.16 -20.39 14.07
N LYS A 126 -13.25 -21.44 14.89
CA LYS A 126 -13.78 -22.75 14.50
C LYS A 126 -15.16 -22.61 13.84
N GLY A 127 -15.37 -23.34 12.74
CA GLY A 127 -16.64 -23.35 12.00
C GLY A 127 -16.90 -22.11 11.13
N THR A 128 -15.89 -21.29 10.85
CA THR A 128 -16.02 -20.18 9.89
C THR A 128 -16.24 -20.73 8.47
N GLN A 129 -17.42 -20.52 7.91
CA GLN A 129 -17.79 -20.98 6.55
C GLN A 129 -17.49 -19.95 5.46
N ALA A 130 -16.48 -19.10 5.68
CA ALA A 130 -16.12 -18.12 4.67
C ALA A 130 -15.54 -18.81 3.43
N THR A 131 -15.68 -18.14 2.29
CA THR A 131 -15.20 -18.65 1.00
C THR A 131 -14.44 -17.55 0.29
N MET A 132 -13.30 -17.88 -0.31
CA MET A 132 -12.44 -16.95 -1.03
C MET A 132 -12.50 -17.21 -2.52
N GLU A 133 -12.58 -16.16 -3.31
CA GLU A 133 -12.52 -16.20 -4.77
C GLU A 133 -11.41 -15.26 -5.25
N VAL A 134 -10.57 -15.73 -6.18
CA VAL A 134 -9.45 -14.97 -6.74
C VAL A 134 -9.79 -14.58 -8.18
N ILE A 135 -9.71 -13.30 -8.49
CA ILE A 135 -10.10 -12.73 -9.78
C ILE A 135 -8.90 -11.96 -10.35
N PRO A 136 -8.24 -12.47 -11.41
CA PRO A 136 -7.15 -11.74 -12.04
C PRO A 136 -7.70 -10.52 -12.80
N VAL A 137 -7.23 -9.32 -12.47
CA VAL A 137 -7.68 -8.05 -13.08
C VAL A 137 -6.74 -7.68 -14.24
N THR A 138 -5.44 -7.62 -13.98
CA THR A 138 -4.37 -7.50 -14.98
C THR A 138 -3.37 -8.65 -14.81
N ASP A 139 -2.22 -8.59 -15.48
CA ASP A 139 -1.10 -9.49 -15.29
C ASP A 139 -0.48 -9.40 -13.88
N ASN A 140 -0.45 -8.19 -13.31
CA ASN A 140 0.12 -7.92 -12.00
C ASN A 140 -0.89 -7.56 -10.91
N LYS A 141 -2.19 -7.44 -11.20
CA LYS A 141 -3.21 -7.13 -10.19
C LYS A 141 -4.25 -8.23 -10.07
N LEU A 142 -4.53 -8.63 -8.83
CA LEU A 142 -5.55 -9.61 -8.46
C LEU A 142 -6.53 -9.01 -7.46
N SER A 143 -7.82 -9.28 -7.65
CA SER A 143 -8.85 -8.98 -6.67
C SER A 143 -9.26 -10.27 -5.96
N VAL A 144 -9.26 -10.27 -4.64
CA VAL A 144 -9.63 -11.41 -3.81
C VAL A 144 -10.87 -11.08 -3.00
N VAL A 145 -11.90 -11.92 -3.10
CA VAL A 145 -13.19 -11.71 -2.47
C VAL A 145 -13.41 -12.79 -1.43
N ILE A 146 -13.53 -12.40 -0.16
CA ILE A 146 -13.91 -13.31 0.93
C ILE A 146 -15.39 -13.07 1.25
N ARG A 147 -16.21 -14.11 1.09
CA ARG A 147 -17.66 -14.10 1.31
C ARG A 147 -18.03 -14.82 2.59
N HIS A 148 -19.25 -14.60 3.05
CA HIS A 148 -19.80 -15.20 4.28
C HIS A 148 -18.96 -14.89 5.52
N VAL A 149 -18.40 -13.69 5.57
CA VAL A 149 -17.61 -13.21 6.71
C VAL A 149 -18.52 -13.03 7.93
N PRO A 150 -18.25 -13.68 9.07
CA PRO A 150 -19.06 -13.50 10.26
C PRO A 150 -18.90 -12.08 10.79
N SER A 151 -19.98 -11.48 11.31
CA SER A 151 -19.95 -10.08 11.79
C SER A 151 -18.98 -9.84 12.95
N ASN A 152 -18.59 -10.90 13.66
CA ASN A 152 -17.63 -10.90 14.75
C ASN A 152 -16.32 -11.64 14.41
N PHE A 153 -15.89 -11.62 13.15
CA PHE A 153 -14.59 -12.16 12.78
C PHE A 153 -13.47 -11.35 13.47
N ASP A 154 -12.46 -12.05 13.97
CA ASP A 154 -11.28 -11.43 14.61
C ASP A 154 -10.17 -11.24 13.57
N THR A 155 -9.81 -12.32 12.86
CA THR A 155 -8.72 -12.34 11.89
C THR A 155 -8.93 -13.44 10.87
N PHE A 156 -8.67 -13.12 9.60
CA PHE A 156 -8.41 -14.07 8.52
C PHE A 156 -6.94 -14.01 8.14
N ALA A 157 -6.34 -15.14 7.79
CA ALA A 157 -5.04 -15.18 7.14
C ALA A 157 -5.21 -15.64 5.69
N VAL A 158 -4.69 -14.87 4.75
CA VAL A 158 -4.63 -15.24 3.33
C VAL A 158 -3.20 -15.65 3.04
N GLU A 159 -2.99 -16.93 2.75
CA GLU A 159 -1.70 -17.45 2.34
C GLU A 159 -1.62 -17.57 0.83
N ILE A 160 -0.46 -17.21 0.29
CA ILE A 160 -0.16 -17.28 -1.13
C ILE A 160 1.14 -18.05 -1.28
N THR A 161 1.12 -19.14 -2.06
CA THR A 161 2.30 -19.94 -2.39
C THR A 161 2.65 -19.74 -3.86
N ASN A 162 3.91 -19.42 -4.17
CA ASN A 162 4.33 -19.17 -5.55
C ASN A 162 5.07 -20.34 -6.22
N HIS A 163 4.43 -21.02 -7.16
CA HIS A 163 5.01 -22.15 -7.89
C HIS A 163 5.82 -21.77 -9.14
N THR A 164 6.13 -20.48 -9.38
CA THR A 164 6.98 -20.08 -10.51
C THR A 164 8.31 -20.85 -10.51
N PRO A 165 8.65 -21.58 -11.60
CA PRO A 165 9.91 -22.30 -11.68
C PRO A 165 11.08 -21.33 -11.78
N LEU A 166 12.13 -21.57 -10.99
CA LEU A 166 13.36 -20.78 -11.03
C LEU A 166 14.39 -21.50 -11.90
N SER A 167 14.97 -20.82 -12.88
CA SER A 167 16.02 -21.40 -13.74
C SER A 167 17.22 -21.93 -12.94
N SER A 168 17.53 -21.31 -11.79
CA SER A 168 18.59 -21.74 -10.87
C SER A 168 18.28 -23.02 -10.10
N SER A 169 17.03 -23.50 -10.13
CA SER A 169 16.58 -24.73 -9.47
C SER A 169 16.39 -25.91 -10.43
N ILE A 170 16.61 -25.72 -11.72
CA ILE A 170 16.46 -26.77 -12.73
C ILE A 170 17.80 -27.48 -12.89
N ASP A 171 17.88 -28.71 -12.38
CA ASP A 171 19.02 -29.61 -12.61
C ASP A 171 18.91 -30.22 -14.02
N VAL A 172 19.83 -29.82 -14.90
CA VAL A 172 19.94 -30.33 -16.28
C VAL A 172 21.12 -31.30 -16.44
N ASP A 173 21.84 -31.59 -15.36
CA ASP A 173 23.02 -32.44 -15.40
C ASP A 173 22.62 -33.92 -15.40
N ILE A 174 23.26 -34.71 -16.28
CA ILE A 174 23.09 -36.16 -16.33
C ILE A 174 24.09 -36.80 -15.36
N ALA A 175 23.58 -37.60 -14.42
CA ALA A 175 24.42 -38.27 -13.43
C ALA A 175 25.46 -39.18 -14.11
N SER A 176 26.73 -38.76 -14.07
CA SER A 176 27.85 -39.55 -14.53
C SER A 176 28.24 -40.54 -13.42
N SER A 177 27.73 -41.77 -13.54
CA SER A 177 28.05 -42.96 -12.72
C SER A 177 27.47 -43.01 -11.29
N LYS A 178 27.21 -44.24 -10.81
CA LYS A 178 26.49 -44.58 -9.56
C LYS A 178 27.25 -44.25 -8.26
N ASP A 179 28.44 -43.66 -8.35
CA ASP A 179 29.39 -43.59 -7.23
C ASP A 179 30.03 -42.21 -7.05
N SER A 180 29.26 -41.16 -7.33
CA SER A 180 29.51 -39.84 -6.76
C SER A 180 28.34 -39.49 -5.88
N SER A 181 28.63 -39.17 -4.63
CA SER A 181 27.72 -38.50 -3.71
C SER A 181 27.38 -37.11 -4.26
N HIS A 182 26.58 -37.05 -5.32
CA HIS A 182 25.68 -35.94 -5.54
C HIS A 182 24.77 -35.97 -4.32
N ALA A 183 25.09 -35.14 -3.34
CA ALA A 183 24.07 -34.59 -2.49
C ALA A 183 23.08 -33.96 -3.47
N SER A 184 22.09 -34.74 -3.89
CA SER A 184 20.88 -34.26 -4.52
C SER A 184 20.56 -33.02 -3.70
N LEU A 185 20.57 -31.86 -4.35
CA LEU A 185 19.89 -30.69 -3.84
C LEU A 185 18.42 -31.08 -3.79
N LYS A 186 18.07 -31.95 -2.84
CA LYS A 186 16.75 -32.04 -2.26
C LYS A 186 16.58 -30.64 -1.74
N GLN A 187 15.98 -29.80 -2.58
CA GLN A 187 15.33 -28.59 -2.12
C GLN A 187 14.58 -29.05 -0.88
N LYS A 188 15.06 -28.61 0.27
CA LYS A 188 14.24 -28.56 1.46
C LYS A 188 12.94 -27.92 0.94
N LYS A 189 11.81 -28.62 1.09
CA LYS A 189 10.51 -27.96 1.08
C LYS A 189 10.57 -26.95 2.21
N THR A 190 11.14 -25.79 1.94
CA THR A 190 11.22 -24.71 2.91
C THR A 190 9.98 -23.89 2.71
N ASP A 191 9.24 -23.70 3.80
CA ASP A 191 8.09 -22.81 3.97
C ASP A 191 8.31 -21.36 3.47
N GLY A 192 9.51 -21.01 2.98
CA GLY A 192 9.82 -19.69 2.46
C GLY A 192 9.08 -19.34 1.17
N ASN A 193 8.47 -20.27 0.46
CA ASN A 193 7.73 -19.95 -0.78
C ASN A 193 6.26 -19.56 -0.56
N SER A 194 5.82 -19.52 0.69
CA SER A 194 4.49 -19.07 1.09
C SER A 194 4.61 -17.75 1.85
N VAL A 195 3.69 -16.83 1.59
CA VAL A 195 3.56 -15.55 2.29
C VAL A 195 2.15 -15.44 2.86
N GLN A 196 1.98 -14.81 4.02
CA GLN A 196 0.70 -14.79 4.75
C GLN A 196 0.28 -13.37 5.13
N PHE A 197 -0.90 -12.96 4.69
CA PHE A 197 -1.48 -11.65 4.97
C PHE A 197 -2.60 -11.76 6.01
N TYR A 198 -2.44 -11.06 7.13
CA TYR A 198 -3.44 -11.03 8.21
C TYR A 198 -4.44 -9.89 8.00
N ILE A 199 -5.72 -10.25 7.86
CA ILE A 199 -6.84 -9.35 7.69
C ILE A 199 -7.64 -9.31 8.98
N THR A 200 -7.55 -8.21 9.72
CA THR A 200 -8.17 -8.06 11.05
C THR A 200 -8.94 -6.76 11.17
N THR A 201 -10.03 -6.78 11.94
CA THR A 201 -10.80 -5.57 12.30
C THR A 201 -9.98 -4.57 13.10
N ALA A 202 -8.90 -5.01 13.77
CA ALA A 202 -7.98 -4.12 14.47
C ALA A 202 -7.02 -3.36 13.54
N ASN A 203 -6.97 -3.69 12.23
CA ASN A 203 -6.10 -3.03 11.28
C ASN A 203 -6.78 -1.78 10.71
N LYS A 204 -6.13 -0.61 10.86
CA LYS A 204 -6.63 0.67 10.33
C LYS A 204 -6.69 0.71 8.80
N GLU A 205 -5.90 -0.13 8.12
CA GLU A 205 -5.93 -0.24 6.66
C GLU A 205 -7.20 -0.94 6.14
N LEU A 206 -7.92 -1.69 7.00
CA LEU A 206 -9.19 -2.31 6.65
C LEU A 206 -10.31 -1.25 6.66
N LYS A 207 -10.62 -0.73 5.48
CA LYS A 207 -11.66 0.31 5.33
C LYS A 207 -13.04 -0.31 5.39
N THR A 208 -13.89 0.20 6.27
CA THR A 208 -15.31 -0.21 6.32
C THR A 208 -16.12 0.61 5.32
N LYS A 209 -16.67 -0.04 4.28
CA LYS A 209 -17.52 0.60 3.26
C LYS A 209 -18.70 -0.29 2.88
N GLN A 210 -19.76 0.31 2.34
CA GLN A 210 -20.83 -0.49 1.72
C GLN A 210 -20.36 -0.97 0.34
N ILE A 211 -20.36 -2.28 0.13
CA ILE A 211 -20.15 -2.91 -1.17
C ILE A 211 -21.52 -3.22 -1.73
N THR A 212 -21.88 -2.65 -2.87
CA THR A 212 -23.19 -2.85 -3.53
C THR A 212 -23.18 -4.08 -4.44
N SER A 213 -22.03 -4.42 -5.02
CA SER A 213 -21.84 -5.59 -5.88
C SER A 213 -21.73 -6.87 -5.07
N VAL A 214 -22.83 -7.64 -4.99
CA VAL A 214 -22.86 -8.91 -4.25
C VAL A 214 -22.46 -10.10 -5.13
N SER A 215 -22.80 -10.11 -6.42
CA SER A 215 -22.46 -11.26 -7.29
C SER A 215 -20.96 -11.29 -7.63
N ARG A 216 -20.46 -12.46 -8.02
CA ARG A 216 -19.05 -12.63 -8.39
C ARG A 216 -18.70 -11.83 -9.64
N GLU A 217 -19.58 -11.86 -10.62
CA GLU A 217 -19.50 -11.11 -11.86
C GLU A 217 -19.51 -9.61 -11.57
N ALA A 218 -20.39 -9.15 -10.67
CA ALA A 218 -20.49 -7.75 -10.31
C ALA A 218 -19.22 -7.23 -9.62
N VAL A 219 -18.55 -8.05 -8.80
CA VAL A 219 -17.28 -7.69 -8.18
C VAL A 219 -16.15 -7.71 -9.21
N ALA A 220 -16.09 -8.72 -10.08
CA ALA A 220 -15.11 -8.78 -11.15
C ALA A 220 -15.21 -7.58 -12.10
N LEU A 221 -16.44 -7.23 -12.51
CA LEU A 221 -16.72 -6.05 -13.33
C LEU A 221 -16.34 -4.75 -12.62
N ALA A 222 -16.59 -4.64 -11.32
CA ALA A 222 -16.19 -3.47 -10.55
C ALA A 222 -14.66 -3.30 -10.54
N ALA A 223 -13.91 -4.38 -10.28
CA ALA A 223 -12.46 -4.36 -10.28
C ALA A 223 -11.87 -4.02 -11.67
N VAL A 224 -12.44 -4.60 -12.75
CA VAL A 224 -12.03 -4.28 -14.12
C VAL A 224 -12.35 -2.83 -14.48
N LYS A 225 -13.50 -2.29 -14.07
CA LYS A 225 -13.86 -0.88 -14.31
C LYS A 225 -12.97 0.09 -13.55
N GLU A 226 -12.67 -0.20 -12.28
CA GLU A 226 -11.75 0.60 -11.48
C GLU A 226 -10.36 0.65 -12.13
N GLU A 227 -9.87 -0.50 -12.60
CA GLU A 227 -8.60 -0.56 -13.32
C GLU A 227 -8.64 0.20 -14.65
N LYS A 228 -9.71 0.08 -15.45
CA LYS A 228 -9.87 0.85 -16.70
C LYS A 228 -9.82 2.35 -16.43
N ALA A 229 -10.55 2.83 -15.44
CA ALA A 229 -10.54 4.24 -15.05
C ALA A 229 -9.14 4.71 -14.63
N PHE A 230 -8.41 3.88 -13.89
CA PHE A 230 -7.01 4.16 -13.55
C PHE A 230 -6.12 4.27 -14.79
N GLN A 231 -6.22 3.32 -15.73
CA GLN A 231 -5.44 3.35 -16.97
C GLN A 231 -5.80 4.54 -17.87
N GLU A 232 -7.08 4.91 -17.95
CA GLU A 232 -7.55 6.11 -18.66
C GLU A 232 -6.99 7.41 -18.04
N ASP A 233 -6.91 7.51 -16.72
CA ASP A 233 -6.26 8.64 -16.04
C ASP A 233 -4.75 8.71 -16.35
N GLN A 234 -4.05 7.58 -16.38
CA GLN A 234 -2.65 7.54 -16.78
C GLN A 234 -2.47 7.99 -18.24
N MET A 235 -3.34 7.55 -19.14
CA MET A 235 -3.36 7.98 -20.54
C MET A 235 -3.51 9.49 -20.68
N GLN A 236 -4.45 10.10 -19.94
CA GLN A 236 -4.66 11.54 -19.97
C GLN A 236 -3.46 12.31 -19.42
N LYS A 237 -2.85 11.83 -18.34
CA LYS A 237 -1.61 12.42 -17.79
C LYS A 237 -0.47 12.40 -18.80
N LEU A 238 -0.24 11.28 -19.48
CA LEU A 238 0.80 11.16 -20.51
C LEU A 238 0.55 12.13 -21.68
N LYS A 239 -0.70 12.21 -22.18
CA LYS A 239 -1.07 13.16 -23.24
C LYS A 239 -0.84 14.61 -22.82
N SER A 240 -1.25 14.97 -21.60
CA SER A 240 -1.01 16.32 -21.06
C SER A 240 0.49 16.64 -20.92
N SER A 241 1.31 15.67 -20.47
CA SER A 241 2.75 15.86 -20.37
C SER A 241 3.41 16.05 -21.74
N ILE A 242 2.98 15.29 -22.76
CA ILE A 242 3.47 15.46 -24.14
C ILE A 242 3.16 16.87 -24.65
N GLU A 243 1.95 17.37 -24.46
CA GLU A 243 1.58 18.72 -24.91
C GLU A 243 2.39 19.81 -24.21
N GLN A 244 2.63 19.67 -22.89
CA GLN A 244 3.52 20.58 -22.15
C GLN A 244 4.96 20.54 -22.66
N LEU A 245 5.50 19.34 -22.93
CA LEU A 245 6.85 19.18 -23.47
C LEU A 245 6.97 19.80 -24.86
N LYS A 246 6.00 19.58 -25.76
CA LYS A 246 5.98 20.22 -27.09
C LYS A 246 5.93 21.74 -26.99
N GLN A 247 5.11 22.28 -26.09
CA GLN A 247 5.02 23.72 -25.88
C GLN A 247 6.34 24.29 -25.32
N SER A 248 7.01 23.58 -24.40
CA SER A 248 8.34 23.96 -23.93
C SER A 248 9.37 23.97 -25.06
N ILE A 249 9.40 22.94 -25.90
CA ILE A 249 10.31 22.86 -27.06
C ILE A 249 10.07 24.03 -28.02
N LYS A 250 8.81 24.40 -28.26
CA LYS A 250 8.47 25.57 -29.10
C LYS A 250 9.00 26.88 -28.51
N THR A 251 8.89 27.06 -27.19
CA THR A 251 9.46 28.22 -26.50
C THR A 251 10.98 28.23 -26.63
N ASP A 252 11.66 27.10 -26.35
CA ASP A 252 13.12 26.99 -26.47
C ASP A 252 13.61 27.29 -27.88
N GLN A 253 12.89 26.80 -28.90
CA GLN A 253 13.17 27.06 -30.31
C GLN A 253 13.07 28.57 -30.62
N THR A 254 12.03 29.24 -30.11
CA THR A 254 11.88 30.69 -30.29
C THR A 254 13.01 31.46 -29.58
N THR A 255 13.40 31.03 -28.38
CA THR A 255 14.52 31.62 -27.64
C THR A 255 15.83 31.43 -28.40
N LYS A 256 16.07 30.23 -28.94
CA LYS A 256 17.24 29.93 -29.76
C LYS A 256 17.30 30.84 -30.99
N GLU A 257 16.21 30.98 -31.74
CA GLU A 257 16.13 31.87 -32.91
C GLU A 257 16.46 33.33 -32.55
N ASN A 258 15.97 33.82 -31.41
CA ASN A 258 16.30 35.16 -30.93
C ASN A 258 17.78 35.30 -30.58
N LEU A 259 18.40 34.31 -29.92
CA LEU A 259 19.83 34.31 -29.60
C LEU A 259 20.69 34.26 -30.88
N GLU A 260 20.27 33.52 -31.91
CA GLU A 260 20.94 33.48 -33.22
C GLU A 260 20.81 34.80 -34.01
N ILE A 261 19.73 35.55 -33.79
CA ILE A 261 19.61 36.91 -34.34
C ILE A 261 20.54 37.87 -33.59
N GLU A 262 20.54 37.81 -32.26
CA GLU A 262 21.36 38.67 -31.39
C GLU A 262 22.86 38.47 -31.65
N SER A 263 23.30 37.24 -31.92
CA SER A 263 24.71 36.91 -32.16
C SER A 263 25.37 37.72 -33.27
N LYS A 264 24.58 38.30 -34.20
CA LYS A 264 25.07 39.17 -35.28
C LYS A 264 25.61 40.52 -34.80
N TYR A 265 25.31 40.90 -33.56
CA TYR A 265 25.63 42.21 -32.99
C TYR A 265 26.54 42.12 -31.76
N LEU A 266 26.97 40.91 -31.38
CA LEU A 266 27.75 40.67 -30.17
C LEU A 266 29.26 40.76 -30.41
N SER A 267 30.00 41.15 -29.36
CA SER A 267 31.46 41.08 -29.30
C SER A 267 31.94 39.64 -29.04
N ASP A 268 33.21 39.32 -29.29
CA ASP A 268 33.72 37.94 -29.23
C ASP A 268 33.44 37.21 -27.89
N SER A 269 33.55 37.90 -26.75
CA SER A 269 33.26 37.29 -25.43
C SER A 269 31.76 37.03 -25.21
N ASP A 270 30.91 37.95 -25.67
CA ASP A 270 29.46 37.81 -25.58
C ASP A 270 28.94 36.77 -26.57
N LEU A 271 29.59 36.67 -27.74
CA LEU A 271 29.30 35.68 -28.77
C LEU A 271 29.54 34.26 -28.25
N GLU A 272 30.68 33.99 -27.60
CA GLU A 272 30.97 32.68 -27.02
C GLU A 272 29.95 32.31 -25.95
N THR A 273 29.57 33.26 -25.09
CA THR A 273 28.54 33.05 -24.06
C THR A 273 27.19 32.74 -24.68
N ASN A 274 26.84 33.43 -25.76
CA ASN A 274 25.59 33.22 -26.49
C ASN A 274 25.55 31.85 -27.18
N GLN A 275 26.65 31.40 -27.79
CA GLN A 275 26.78 30.07 -28.38
C GLN A 275 26.56 28.96 -27.34
N LYS A 276 27.15 29.10 -26.14
CA LYS A 276 26.92 28.13 -25.04
C LYS A 276 25.45 28.06 -24.61
N LYS A 277 24.72 29.18 -24.63
CA LYS A 277 23.27 29.17 -24.36
C LYS A 277 22.49 28.43 -25.44
N VAL A 278 22.85 28.63 -26.71
CA VAL A 278 22.23 27.89 -27.84
C VAL A 278 22.48 26.39 -27.70
N GLU A 279 23.72 25.97 -27.45
CA GLU A 279 24.05 24.55 -27.23
C GLU A 279 23.29 23.93 -26.05
N ALA A 280 23.12 24.69 -24.96
CA ALA A 280 22.33 24.26 -23.81
C ALA A 280 20.85 24.06 -24.19
N LEU A 281 20.25 25.00 -24.93
CA LEU A 281 18.86 24.87 -25.42
C LEU A 281 18.68 23.65 -26.34
N GLU A 282 19.63 23.39 -27.24
CA GLU A 282 19.59 22.20 -28.11
C GLU A 282 19.62 20.89 -27.31
N THR A 283 20.46 20.85 -26.26
CA THR A 283 20.57 19.70 -25.35
C THR A 283 19.26 19.50 -24.57
N GLU A 284 18.65 20.58 -24.08
CA GLU A 284 17.37 20.54 -23.41
C GLU A 284 16.24 20.05 -24.33
N MET A 285 16.15 20.59 -25.55
CA MET A 285 15.16 20.18 -26.54
C MET A 285 15.31 18.69 -26.90
N THR A 286 16.54 18.20 -27.05
CA THR A 286 16.83 16.78 -27.28
C THR A 286 16.35 15.91 -26.11
N THR A 287 16.58 16.36 -24.87
CA THR A 287 16.13 15.66 -23.67
C THR A 287 14.60 15.63 -23.58
N LYS A 288 13.94 16.76 -23.85
CA LYS A 288 12.47 16.87 -23.90
C LYS A 288 11.88 15.97 -24.99
N THR A 289 12.54 15.87 -26.15
CA THR A 289 12.13 14.97 -27.25
C THR A 289 12.20 13.50 -26.84
N LYS A 290 13.30 13.07 -26.22
CA LYS A 290 13.42 11.69 -25.68
C LYS A 290 12.34 11.38 -24.63
N ALA A 291 11.97 12.36 -23.81
CA ALA A 291 10.88 12.20 -22.85
C ALA A 291 9.51 12.05 -23.54
N ILE A 292 9.26 12.76 -24.65
CA ILE A 292 8.07 12.57 -25.50
C ILE A 292 8.05 11.15 -26.07
N ASP A 293 9.16 10.66 -26.64
CA ASP A 293 9.23 9.31 -27.23
C ASP A 293 8.91 8.22 -26.19
N LYS A 294 9.45 8.37 -24.97
CA LYS A 294 9.13 7.48 -23.85
C LYS A 294 7.66 7.55 -23.47
N ALA A 295 7.08 8.75 -23.42
CA ALA A 295 5.66 8.94 -23.11
C ALA A 295 4.75 8.31 -24.19
N LEU A 296 5.10 8.44 -25.47
CA LEU A 296 4.40 7.79 -26.59
C LEU A 296 4.47 6.26 -26.50
N SER A 297 5.64 5.71 -26.16
CA SER A 297 5.80 4.27 -25.94
C SER A 297 4.93 3.79 -24.77
N ASN A 298 4.87 4.55 -23.68
CA ASN A 298 3.99 4.23 -22.55
C ASN A 298 2.50 4.30 -22.92
N ILE A 299 2.10 5.24 -23.78
CA ILE A 299 0.73 5.33 -24.30
C ILE A 299 0.33 4.04 -25.01
N GLN A 300 1.20 3.49 -25.87
CA GLN A 300 0.94 2.22 -26.56
C GLN A 300 0.70 1.08 -25.57
N LEU A 301 1.53 0.98 -24.52
CA LEU A 301 1.35 -0.03 -23.46
C LEU A 301 0.02 0.12 -22.71
N VAL A 302 -0.39 1.37 -22.42
CA VAL A 302 -1.68 1.63 -21.75
C VAL A 302 -2.86 1.28 -22.66
N ASP A 303 -2.78 1.58 -23.96
CA ASP A 303 -3.79 1.19 -24.95
C ASP A 303 -3.96 -0.33 -25.03
N GLU A 304 -2.86 -1.09 -25.05
CA GLU A 304 -2.89 -2.55 -25.01
C GLU A 304 -3.55 -3.09 -23.72
N LYS A 305 -3.22 -2.50 -22.56
CA LYS A 305 -3.85 -2.84 -21.28
C LYS A 305 -5.35 -2.56 -21.31
N LEU A 306 -5.78 -1.42 -21.83
CA LEU A 306 -7.20 -1.05 -21.99
C LEU A 306 -7.96 -2.00 -22.93
N ALA A 307 -7.34 -2.42 -24.03
CA ALA A 307 -7.91 -3.40 -24.95
C ALA A 307 -8.12 -4.75 -24.26
N ASN A 308 -7.12 -5.22 -23.49
CA ASN A 308 -7.22 -6.47 -22.74
C ASN A 308 -8.27 -6.41 -21.63
N LEU A 309 -8.36 -5.30 -20.89
CA LEU A 309 -9.40 -5.08 -19.89
C LEU A 309 -10.80 -5.05 -20.52
N THR A 310 -10.94 -4.49 -21.72
CA THR A 310 -12.23 -4.47 -22.45
C THR A 310 -12.65 -5.85 -22.94
N LYS A 311 -11.70 -6.67 -23.42
CA LYS A 311 -11.95 -8.09 -23.72
C LYS A 311 -12.41 -8.84 -22.48
N LYS A 312 -11.75 -8.63 -21.34
CA LYS A 312 -12.12 -9.25 -20.05
C LYS A 312 -13.49 -8.79 -19.57
N GLU A 313 -13.80 -7.49 -19.64
CA GLU A 313 -15.12 -6.96 -19.31
C GLU A 313 -16.23 -7.60 -20.15
N THR A 314 -15.98 -7.81 -21.44
CA THR A 314 -16.91 -8.46 -22.37
C THR A 314 -17.12 -9.93 -21.97
N ALA A 315 -16.03 -10.67 -21.77
CA ALA A 315 -16.07 -12.07 -21.33
C ALA A 315 -16.81 -12.28 -19.99
N ILE A 316 -16.72 -11.30 -19.07
CA ILE A 316 -17.47 -11.38 -17.81
C ILE A 316 -18.97 -11.13 -18.05
N LYS A 317 -19.32 -10.20 -18.95
CA LYS A 317 -20.72 -9.85 -19.26
C LYS A 317 -21.45 -10.94 -20.04
N ASP A 318 -20.77 -11.61 -20.96
CA ASP A 318 -21.34 -12.67 -21.79
C ASP A 318 -21.25 -14.07 -21.14
N GLY A 319 -20.57 -14.18 -20.00
CA GLY A 319 -20.42 -15.41 -19.23
C GLY A 319 -19.32 -16.35 -19.72
N SER A 320 -18.52 -15.94 -20.71
CA SER A 320 -17.39 -16.75 -21.21
C SER A 320 -16.17 -16.74 -20.28
N PHE A 321 -16.12 -15.82 -19.31
CA PHE A 321 -15.03 -15.71 -18.36
C PHE A 321 -15.03 -16.87 -17.37
N GLN A 322 -13.94 -17.66 -17.39
CA GLN A 322 -13.76 -18.76 -16.46
C GLN A 322 -13.25 -18.26 -15.12
N PHE A 323 -14.10 -18.46 -14.14
CA PHE A 323 -13.91 -18.10 -12.76
C PHE A 323 -13.27 -19.27 -11.99
N THR A 324 -12.23 -19.01 -11.19
CA THR A 324 -11.60 -20.00 -10.31
C THR A 324 -12.60 -20.59 -9.29
N ASP A 325 -12.43 -21.83 -8.88
CA ASP A 325 -13.31 -22.39 -7.86
C ASP A 325 -13.18 -21.65 -6.52
N ALA A 326 -14.28 -21.59 -5.77
CA ALA A 326 -14.30 -20.97 -4.45
C ALA A 326 -13.45 -21.79 -3.45
N ILE A 327 -12.48 -21.13 -2.83
CA ILE A 327 -11.59 -21.71 -1.83
C ILE A 327 -12.27 -21.64 -0.47
N LYS A 328 -12.44 -22.79 0.20
CA LYS A 328 -13.07 -22.85 1.52
C LYS A 328 -12.10 -22.43 2.63
N THR A 329 -12.62 -21.78 3.67
CA THR A 329 -11.83 -21.48 4.87
C THR A 329 -11.36 -22.76 5.57
N ILE A 330 -10.09 -22.76 5.96
CA ILE A 330 -9.45 -23.75 6.83
C ILE A 330 -9.33 -23.15 8.23
N GLU A 331 -9.44 -23.98 9.27
CA GLU A 331 -9.25 -23.50 10.63
C GLU A 331 -7.77 -23.17 10.87
N MET A 332 -7.47 -21.99 11.46
CA MET A 332 -6.11 -21.70 11.91
C MET A 332 -5.82 -22.56 13.16
N GLU A 333 -4.72 -23.33 13.13
CA GLU A 333 -4.23 -24.09 14.29
C GLU A 333 -3.70 -23.19 15.42
#